data_AF-A0A257Y4Y3-F1
#
_entry.id   AF-A0A257Y4Y3-F1
#
_cell.length_a   1.000
_cell.length_b   1.000
_cell.length_c   1.000
_cell.angle_alpha   90.00
_cell.angle_beta   90.00
_cell.angle_gamma   90.00
#
_symmetry.space_group_name_H-M   'P 1'
#
loop_
_entity.id
_entity.type
_entity.pdbx_description
1 polymer ?
#
loop_
_entity_poly.entity_id
_entity_poly.type
_entity_poly.pdbx_seq_one_letter_code
_entity_poly.pdbx_strand_id
1 'polypeptide(L)'
;TADAKTFESIEPGAGKRLEAYVERSTLVYETALKHFLYDNFVSFSQLFTTSVIKHAPKMLGLVFRNLDSYVSRYFSDLRLKQLVEYHMVFLGSSPFQAPAIYTLMSHLDYRSGVFYPRRGILSLVEDMRQIGVPYDITYHTNSPVESIVVEDGAAVGVRLSGGETCRADIIVSNADLAFTETKLLSSEYQTYPQKYWDKRQPGPVALLVSLGI
;
A
#
# COMPACT_ATOMS: atom_id res chain seq x y z
N THR A 1 17.78 -18.47 -1.59
CA THR A 1 17.01 -17.77 -2.66
C THR A 1 17.83 -17.79 -3.95
N ALA A 2 17.27 -17.46 -5.11
CA ALA A 2 18.04 -17.42 -6.37
C ALA A 2 19.26 -16.47 -6.29
N ASP A 3 19.13 -15.38 -5.54
CA ASP A 3 20.13 -14.32 -5.40
C ASP A 3 21.21 -14.60 -4.34
N ALA A 4 21.11 -15.72 -3.60
CA ALA A 4 22.03 -16.04 -2.51
C ALA A 4 23.49 -16.13 -2.98
N LYS A 5 23.73 -16.65 -4.20
CA LYS A 5 25.08 -16.71 -4.79
C LYS A 5 25.66 -15.33 -5.07
N THR A 6 24.83 -14.41 -5.56
CA THR A 6 25.23 -13.02 -5.83
C THR A 6 25.62 -12.31 -4.54
N PHE A 7 24.80 -12.45 -3.48
CA PHE A 7 25.09 -11.88 -2.17
C PHE A 7 26.39 -12.45 -1.58
N GLU A 8 26.60 -13.76 -1.66
CA GLU A 8 27.82 -14.41 -1.17
C GLU A 8 29.09 -13.90 -1.88
N SER A 9 28.99 -13.59 -3.18
CA SER A 9 30.12 -13.04 -3.94
C SER A 9 30.52 -11.62 -3.53
N ILE A 10 29.60 -10.88 -2.89
CA ILE A 10 29.80 -9.50 -2.45
C ILE A 10 30.30 -9.45 -1.01
N GLU A 11 29.68 -10.19 -0.11
CA GLU A 11 30.05 -10.25 1.30
C GLU A 11 30.03 -11.71 1.78
N PRO A 12 31.15 -12.28 2.27
CA PRO A 12 31.19 -13.65 2.75
C PRO A 12 30.11 -13.95 3.80
N GLY A 13 29.38 -15.04 3.63
CA GLY A 13 28.25 -15.43 4.46
C GLY A 13 26.94 -14.69 4.18
N ALA A 14 26.92 -13.68 3.30
CA ALA A 14 25.70 -12.95 2.97
C ALA A 14 24.66 -13.79 2.25
N GLY A 15 25.03 -14.84 1.51
CA GLY A 15 24.06 -15.72 0.87
C GLY A 15 23.16 -16.41 1.89
N LYS A 16 23.76 -16.98 2.95
CA LYS A 16 23.02 -17.61 4.06
C LYS A 16 22.22 -16.59 4.88
N ARG A 17 22.79 -15.40 5.10
CA ARG A 17 22.09 -14.33 5.83
C ARG A 17 20.89 -13.80 5.04
N LEU A 18 20.96 -13.76 3.71
CA LEU A 18 19.81 -13.44 2.85
C LEU A 18 18.70 -14.47 2.99
N GLU A 19 19.03 -15.76 3.00
CA GLU A 19 18.03 -16.81 3.21
C GLU A 19 17.32 -16.66 4.55
N ALA A 20 18.09 -16.47 5.63
CA ALA A 20 17.53 -16.22 6.96
C ALA A 20 16.69 -14.94 7.03
N TYR A 21 17.13 -13.88 6.34
CA TYR A 21 16.39 -12.62 6.22
C TYR A 21 15.06 -12.82 5.50
N VAL A 22 15.05 -13.49 4.35
CA VAL A 22 13.84 -13.72 3.55
C VAL A 22 12.87 -14.68 4.24
N GLU A 23 13.37 -15.71 4.93
CA GLU A 23 12.52 -16.57 5.79
C GLU A 23 11.85 -15.74 6.88
N ARG A 24 12.60 -14.82 7.49
CA ARG A 24 12.06 -13.93 8.51
C ARG A 24 11.02 -12.98 7.94
N SER A 25 11.27 -12.37 6.79
CA SER A 25 10.31 -11.55 6.05
C SER A 25 9.05 -12.31 5.68
N THR A 26 9.18 -13.59 5.29
CA THR A 26 8.05 -14.47 4.95
C THR A 26 7.14 -14.67 6.16
N LEU A 27 7.72 -14.94 7.34
CA LEU A 27 6.94 -15.06 8.57
C LEU A 27 6.18 -13.76 8.90
N VAL A 28 6.83 -12.60 8.73
CA VAL A 28 6.20 -11.29 8.96
C VAL A 28 5.06 -11.07 7.97
N TYR A 29 5.28 -11.37 6.68
CA TYR A 29 4.28 -11.26 5.62
C TYR A 29 3.06 -12.15 5.86
N GLU A 30 3.25 -13.44 6.13
CA GLU A 30 2.17 -14.38 6.42
C GLU A 30 1.38 -13.98 7.68
N THR A 31 2.07 -13.50 8.71
CA THR A 31 1.43 -13.00 9.93
C THR A 31 0.62 -11.74 9.63
N ALA A 32 1.17 -10.81 8.85
CA ALA A 32 0.49 -9.59 8.42
C ALA A 32 -0.77 -9.90 7.58
N LEU A 33 -0.67 -10.79 6.59
CA LEU A 33 -1.81 -11.22 5.81
C LEU A 33 -2.91 -11.85 6.68
N LYS A 34 -2.53 -12.79 7.55
CA LYS A 34 -3.50 -13.56 8.34
C LYS A 34 -4.22 -12.75 9.41
N HIS A 35 -3.60 -11.71 9.93
CA HIS A 35 -4.08 -11.01 11.13
C HIS A 35 -4.25 -9.51 10.97
N PHE A 36 -3.84 -8.94 9.84
CA PHE A 36 -3.88 -7.48 9.64
C PHE A 36 -4.45 -7.06 8.29
N LEU A 37 -4.15 -7.74 7.18
CA LEU A 37 -4.57 -7.24 5.87
C LEU A 37 -6.09 -7.38 5.61
N TYR A 38 -6.72 -8.41 6.16
CA TYR A 38 -8.15 -8.70 5.92
C TYR A 38 -9.06 -8.33 7.09
N ASP A 39 -8.50 -7.83 8.20
CA ASP A 39 -9.30 -7.33 9.32
C ASP A 39 -9.55 -5.83 9.13
N ASN A 40 -10.84 -5.46 9.08
CA ASN A 40 -11.27 -4.08 9.07
C ASN A 40 -10.95 -3.48 10.45
N PHE A 41 -9.79 -2.83 10.60
CA PHE A 41 -9.34 -2.19 11.83
C PHE A 41 -10.17 -0.94 12.20
N VAL A 42 -11.44 -1.16 12.49
CA VAL A 42 -12.37 -0.14 12.99
C VAL A 42 -12.28 -0.03 14.51
N SER A 43 -11.65 -1.00 15.21
CA SER A 43 -11.49 -0.92 16.67
C SER A 43 -10.24 -1.64 17.23
N PHE A 44 -9.53 -0.96 18.14
CA PHE A 44 -8.33 -1.47 18.84
C PHE A 44 -8.56 -2.77 19.64
N SER A 45 -9.81 -3.13 19.96
CA SER A 45 -10.17 -4.35 20.68
C SER A 45 -9.95 -5.63 19.87
N GLN A 46 -9.92 -5.54 18.53
CA GLN A 46 -9.69 -6.69 17.64
C GLN A 46 -8.21 -7.10 17.53
N LEU A 47 -7.29 -6.27 18.06
CA LEU A 47 -5.85 -6.59 18.12
C LEU A 47 -5.49 -7.60 19.23
N PHE A 48 -6.44 -7.97 20.11
CA PHE A 48 -6.21 -8.82 21.28
C PHE A 48 -6.53 -10.31 21.07
N THR A 49 -6.39 -10.82 19.85
CA THR A 49 -6.52 -12.27 19.59
C THR A 49 -5.29 -13.01 20.13
N THR A 50 -5.47 -14.19 20.74
CA THR A 50 -4.38 -14.98 21.34
C THR A 50 -3.22 -15.27 20.37
N SER A 51 -3.52 -15.38 19.07
CA SER A 51 -2.52 -15.53 18.00
C SER A 51 -1.66 -14.28 17.80
N VAL A 52 -2.27 -13.09 17.89
CA VAL A 52 -1.59 -11.79 17.77
C VAL A 52 -0.70 -11.57 18.98
N ILE A 53 -1.19 -11.83 20.20
CA ILE A 53 -0.42 -11.69 21.45
C ILE A 53 0.81 -12.60 21.45
N LYS A 54 0.71 -13.82 20.93
CA LYS A 54 1.84 -14.77 20.85
C LYS A 54 2.97 -14.28 19.92
N HIS A 55 2.62 -13.56 18.86
CA HIS A 55 3.59 -13.01 17.89
C HIS A 55 3.92 -11.53 18.14
N ALA A 56 3.18 -10.87 19.04
CA ALA A 56 3.29 -9.45 19.35
C ALA A 56 4.71 -9.05 19.78
N PRO A 57 5.44 -9.76 20.67
CA PRO A 57 6.78 -9.33 21.05
C PRO A 57 7.76 -9.27 19.86
N LYS A 58 7.62 -10.22 18.93
CA LYS A 58 8.45 -10.31 17.72
C LYS A 58 8.09 -9.25 16.68
N MET A 59 6.82 -8.86 16.59
CA MET A 59 6.31 -7.84 15.67
C MET A 59 6.53 -6.42 16.23
N LEU A 60 6.26 -6.19 17.52
CA LEU A 60 6.52 -4.94 18.23
C LEU A 60 7.99 -4.52 18.10
N GLY A 61 8.93 -5.47 18.23
CA GLY A 61 10.35 -5.20 18.02
C GLY A 61 10.70 -4.70 16.61
N LEU A 62 9.90 -5.03 15.59
CA LEU A 62 10.04 -4.53 14.22
C LEU A 62 9.37 -3.16 14.02
N VAL A 63 8.31 -2.86 14.78
CA VAL A 63 7.63 -1.57 14.73
C VAL A 63 8.47 -0.46 15.37
N PHE A 64 9.18 -0.75 16.47
CA PHE A 64 9.98 0.23 17.20
C PHE A 64 11.41 0.42 16.70
N ARG A 65 11.79 -0.20 15.58
CA ARG A 65 13.10 -0.07 14.98
C ARG A 65 12.96 0.33 13.52
N ASN A 66 13.84 1.19 13.03
CA ASN A 66 13.89 1.49 11.60
C ASN A 66 14.44 0.32 10.77
N LEU A 67 14.08 0.31 9.49
CA LEU A 67 14.44 -0.75 8.56
C LEU A 67 15.95 -0.89 8.38
N ASP A 68 16.68 0.21 8.18
CA ASP A 68 18.14 0.19 7.98
C ASP A 68 18.90 -0.44 9.17
N SER A 69 18.52 -0.08 10.40
CA SER A 69 19.08 -0.67 11.61
C SER A 69 18.79 -2.17 11.72
N TYR A 70 17.63 -2.61 11.21
CA TYR A 70 17.29 -4.02 11.16
C TYR A 70 18.10 -4.77 10.11
N VAL A 71 18.17 -4.25 8.89
CA VAL A 71 18.92 -4.80 7.75
C VAL A 71 20.43 -4.85 8.04
N SER A 72 20.96 -3.85 8.74
CA SER A 72 22.36 -3.77 9.17
C SER A 72 22.81 -4.91 10.09
N ARG A 73 21.88 -5.74 10.60
CA ARG A 73 22.22 -6.96 11.34
C ARG A 73 22.49 -8.16 10.44
N TYR A 74 22.06 -8.09 9.19
CA TYR A 74 22.19 -9.14 8.19
C TYR A 74 23.33 -8.85 7.20
N PHE A 75 23.55 -7.59 6.87
CA PHE A 75 24.54 -7.19 5.87
C PHE A 75 25.38 -6.02 6.37
N SER A 76 26.66 -6.02 6.01
CA SER A 76 27.59 -4.93 6.30
C SER A 76 27.86 -4.09 5.04
N ASP A 77 27.90 -4.73 3.87
CA ASP A 77 28.12 -4.06 2.58
C ASP A 77 26.93 -3.16 2.23
N LEU A 78 27.21 -1.89 1.93
CA LEU A 78 26.21 -0.87 1.63
C LEU A 78 25.31 -1.26 0.45
N ARG A 79 25.85 -1.91 -0.58
CA ARG A 79 25.09 -2.30 -1.78
C ARG A 79 24.05 -3.35 -1.43
N LEU A 80 24.40 -4.31 -0.58
CA LEU A 80 23.47 -5.36 -0.14
C LEU A 80 22.34 -4.79 0.71
N LYS A 81 22.65 -3.83 1.60
CA LYS A 81 21.62 -3.09 2.35
C LYS A 81 20.66 -2.36 1.41
N GLN A 82 21.21 -1.57 0.48
CA GLN A 82 20.42 -0.82 -0.50
C GLN A 82 19.54 -1.73 -1.36
N LEU A 83 20.02 -2.91 -1.76
CA LEU A 83 19.23 -3.88 -2.52
C LEU A 83 18.02 -4.37 -1.73
N VAL A 84 18.18 -4.75 -0.46
CA VAL A 84 17.05 -5.26 0.34
C VAL A 84 16.14 -4.15 0.86
N GLU A 85 16.63 -2.91 0.96
CA GLU A 85 15.86 -1.72 1.38
C GLU A 85 15.14 -1.02 0.23
N TYR A 86 15.45 -1.37 -1.02
CA TYR A 86 14.96 -0.68 -2.23
C TYR A 86 13.44 -0.54 -2.27
N HIS A 87 12.69 -1.48 -1.68
CA HIS A 87 11.24 -1.43 -1.61
C HIS A 87 10.68 -0.18 -0.89
N MET A 88 11.50 0.53 -0.11
CA MET A 88 11.16 1.83 0.48
C MET A 88 10.89 2.91 -0.56
N VAL A 89 11.51 2.81 -1.74
CA VAL A 89 11.24 3.73 -2.86
C VAL A 89 9.78 3.62 -3.31
N PHE A 90 9.23 2.40 -3.38
CA PHE A 90 7.82 2.18 -3.75
C PHE A 90 6.85 2.70 -2.69
N LEU A 91 7.26 2.69 -1.43
CA LEU A 91 6.46 3.20 -0.31
C LEU A 91 6.66 4.71 -0.07
N GLY A 92 7.49 5.36 -0.88
CA GLY A 92 7.76 6.79 -0.76
C GLY A 92 8.34 7.19 0.60
N SER A 93 9.06 6.28 1.27
CA SER A 93 9.61 6.49 2.61
C SER A 93 11.12 6.24 2.63
N SER A 94 11.76 6.64 3.73
CA SER A 94 13.19 6.44 3.94
C SER A 94 13.43 5.20 4.81
N PRO A 95 14.34 4.27 4.46
CA PRO A 95 14.66 3.12 5.31
C PRO A 95 15.16 3.50 6.70
N PHE A 96 15.70 4.72 6.85
CA PHE A 96 16.18 5.26 8.13
C PHE A 96 15.05 5.69 9.08
N GLN A 97 13.83 5.86 8.57
CA GLN A 97 12.66 6.30 9.33
C GLN A 97 11.54 5.26 9.34
N ALA A 98 11.41 4.50 8.26
CA ALA A 98 10.38 3.49 8.10
C ALA A 98 10.58 2.34 9.10
N PRO A 99 9.52 1.90 9.79
CA PRO A 99 9.59 0.74 10.67
C PRO A 99 10.04 -0.54 9.96
N ALA A 100 10.82 -1.38 10.64
CA ALA A 100 11.32 -2.65 10.12
C ALA A 100 10.22 -3.70 9.84
N ILE A 101 8.96 -3.40 10.17
CA ILE A 101 7.83 -4.23 9.75
C ILE A 101 7.74 -4.33 8.22
N TYR A 102 8.20 -3.30 7.50
CA TYR A 102 8.19 -3.29 6.04
C TYR A 102 9.14 -4.30 5.39
N THR A 103 10.01 -4.96 6.17
CA THR A 103 10.77 -6.15 5.72
C THR A 103 9.88 -7.24 5.11
N LEU A 104 8.58 -7.25 5.42
CA LEU A 104 7.59 -8.10 4.76
C LEU A 104 7.61 -7.96 3.23
N MET A 105 7.94 -6.79 2.69
CA MET A 105 8.00 -6.55 1.24
C MET A 105 9.08 -7.41 0.58
N SER A 106 10.17 -7.70 1.30
CA SER A 106 11.21 -8.61 0.80
C SER A 106 10.71 -10.04 0.60
N HIS A 107 9.59 -10.45 1.22
CA HIS A 107 8.92 -11.70 0.84
C HIS A 107 8.41 -11.63 -0.61
N LEU A 108 7.76 -10.53 -0.98
CA LEU A 108 7.22 -10.35 -2.33
C LEU A 108 8.34 -10.36 -3.37
N ASP A 109 9.44 -9.65 -3.08
CA ASP A 109 10.58 -9.55 -3.99
C ASP A 109 11.29 -10.89 -4.21
N TYR A 110 11.57 -11.64 -3.14
CA TYR A 110 12.44 -12.83 -3.19
C TYR A 110 11.69 -14.18 -3.20
N ARG A 111 10.36 -14.19 -2.99
CA ARG A 111 9.53 -15.41 -3.00
C ARG A 111 8.39 -15.37 -4.01
N SER A 112 7.63 -14.27 -4.04
CA SER A 112 6.43 -14.18 -4.90
C SER A 112 6.78 -13.90 -6.35
N GLY A 113 7.87 -13.18 -6.59
CA GLY A 113 8.34 -12.81 -7.92
C GLY A 113 7.63 -11.57 -8.48
N VAL A 114 8.22 -11.01 -9.54
CA VAL A 114 7.73 -9.82 -10.22
C VAL A 114 7.21 -10.19 -11.60
N PHE A 115 5.97 -9.80 -11.90
CA PHE A 115 5.29 -10.14 -13.15
C PHE A 115 4.95 -8.87 -13.94
N TYR A 116 5.02 -8.97 -15.27
CA TYR A 116 4.59 -7.92 -16.18
C TYR A 116 3.56 -8.49 -17.15
N PRO A 117 2.36 -7.89 -17.29
CA PRO A 117 1.37 -8.36 -18.24
C PRO A 117 1.91 -8.28 -19.67
N ARG A 118 1.76 -9.34 -20.45
CA ARG A 118 2.27 -9.39 -21.84
C ARG A 118 1.70 -8.29 -22.74
N ARG A 119 0.48 -7.80 -22.44
CA ARG A 119 -0.18 -6.70 -23.16
C ARG A 119 0.08 -5.32 -22.52
N GLY A 120 1.01 -5.23 -21.58
CA GLY A 120 1.31 -4.01 -20.84
C GLY A 120 0.39 -3.77 -19.64
N ILE A 121 0.78 -2.86 -18.74
CA ILE A 121 0.05 -2.61 -17.49
C ILE A 121 -1.39 -2.13 -17.73
N LEU A 122 -1.65 -1.36 -18.79
CA LEU A 122 -3.00 -0.91 -19.13
C LEU A 122 -3.97 -2.07 -19.43
N SER A 123 -3.46 -3.23 -19.86
CA SER A 123 -4.32 -4.38 -20.15
C SER A 123 -5.04 -4.89 -18.91
N LEU A 124 -4.48 -4.68 -17.71
CA LEU A 124 -5.14 -5.05 -16.46
C LEU A 124 -6.43 -4.25 -16.25
N VAL A 125 -6.39 -2.94 -16.55
CA VAL A 125 -7.57 -2.06 -16.45
C VAL A 125 -8.62 -2.45 -17.48
N GLU A 126 -8.20 -2.75 -18.71
CA GLU A 126 -9.09 -3.23 -19.77
C GLU A 126 -9.77 -4.54 -19.39
N ASP A 127 -9.02 -5.49 -18.83
CA ASP A 127 -9.55 -6.79 -18.41
C ASP A 127 -10.54 -6.64 -17.25
N MET A 128 -10.24 -5.79 -16.27
CA MET A 128 -11.17 -5.47 -15.19
C MET A 128 -12.47 -4.84 -15.70
N ARG A 129 -12.39 -3.93 -16.68
CA ARG A 129 -13.57 -3.36 -17.33
C ARG A 129 -14.38 -4.43 -18.06
N GLN A 130 -13.70 -5.35 -18.74
CA GLN A 130 -14.36 -6.42 -19.49
C GLN A 130 -15.06 -7.43 -18.56
N ILE A 131 -14.49 -7.71 -17.39
CA ILE A 131 -15.12 -8.56 -16.36
C ILE A 131 -16.44 -7.96 -15.87
N GLY A 132 -16.60 -6.64 -15.89
CA GLY A 132 -17.84 -5.98 -15.47
C GLY A 132 -19.00 -6.08 -16.47
N VAL A 133 -18.71 -6.33 -17.75
CA VAL A 133 -19.72 -6.35 -18.82
C VAL A 133 -20.83 -7.38 -18.59
N PRO A 134 -20.54 -8.64 -18.22
CA PRO A 134 -21.58 -9.63 -17.92
C PRO A 134 -22.44 -9.32 -16.69
N TYR A 135 -22.05 -8.33 -15.87
CA TYR A 135 -22.76 -7.91 -14.66
C TYR A 135 -23.47 -6.55 -14.86
N ASP A 136 -23.66 -6.12 -16.12
CA ASP A 136 -24.34 -4.88 -16.48
C ASP A 136 -23.75 -3.62 -15.82
N ILE A 137 -22.45 -3.64 -15.51
CA ILE A 137 -21.75 -2.48 -14.94
C ILE A 137 -21.69 -1.37 -15.99
N THR A 138 -22.21 -0.20 -15.64
CA THR A 138 -22.15 1.00 -16.48
C THR A 138 -20.94 1.86 -16.10
N TYR A 139 -20.14 2.22 -17.10
CA TYR A 139 -18.94 3.03 -16.92
C TYR A 139 -19.15 4.41 -17.53
N HIS A 140 -19.18 5.45 -16.69
CA HIS A 140 -19.28 6.85 -17.12
C HIS A 140 -17.89 7.50 -17.14
N THR A 141 -17.32 7.68 -18.32
CA THR A 141 -16.04 8.40 -18.52
C THR A 141 -16.29 9.85 -18.91
N ASN A 142 -15.35 10.74 -18.63
CA ASN A 142 -15.52 12.19 -18.84
C ASN A 142 -16.70 12.78 -18.04
N SER A 143 -16.97 12.20 -16.87
CA SER A 143 -18.06 12.59 -15.97
C SER A 143 -17.49 13.00 -14.61
N PRO A 144 -16.83 14.18 -14.49
CA PRO A 144 -16.25 14.60 -13.22
C PRO A 144 -17.35 14.76 -12.16
N VAL A 145 -17.15 14.11 -11.02
CA VAL A 145 -18.01 14.28 -9.85
C VAL A 145 -17.63 15.59 -9.16
N GLU A 146 -18.60 16.47 -8.97
CA GLU A 146 -18.44 17.76 -8.32
C GLU A 146 -18.75 17.68 -6.82
N SER A 147 -19.78 16.92 -6.42
CA SER A 147 -20.11 16.70 -5.02
C SER A 147 -20.82 15.38 -4.77
N ILE A 148 -20.74 14.89 -3.54
CA ILE A 148 -21.55 13.80 -3.01
C ILE A 148 -22.83 14.42 -2.45
N VAL A 149 -23.98 13.90 -2.86
CA VAL A 149 -25.28 14.34 -2.37
C VAL A 149 -25.59 13.62 -1.08
N VAL A 150 -25.87 14.39 -0.03
CA VAL A 150 -26.21 13.87 1.31
C VAL A 150 -27.59 14.38 1.70
N GLU A 151 -28.48 13.48 2.08
CA GLU A 151 -29.84 13.75 2.56
C GLU A 151 -30.02 13.03 3.90
N ASP A 152 -30.53 13.75 4.91
CA ASP A 152 -30.74 13.24 6.27
C ASP A 152 -29.52 12.52 6.88
N GLY A 153 -28.32 13.01 6.55
CA GLY A 153 -27.03 12.46 7.01
C GLY A 153 -26.56 11.21 6.27
N ALA A 154 -27.27 10.76 5.23
CA ALA A 154 -26.89 9.63 4.39
C ALA A 154 -26.47 10.08 2.99
N ALA A 155 -25.37 9.53 2.47
CA ALA A 155 -25.00 9.75 1.07
C ALA A 155 -25.97 8.99 0.16
N VAL A 156 -26.54 9.69 -0.82
CA VAL A 156 -27.65 9.20 -1.66
C VAL A 156 -27.39 9.37 -3.16
N GLY A 157 -26.21 9.88 -3.53
CA GLY A 157 -25.78 10.00 -4.91
C GLY A 157 -24.58 10.91 -5.10
N VAL A 158 -24.31 11.23 -6.35
CA VAL A 158 -23.26 12.17 -6.76
C VAL A 158 -23.81 13.17 -7.78
N ARG A 159 -23.34 14.41 -7.70
CA ARG A 159 -23.60 15.46 -8.68
C ARG A 159 -22.39 15.57 -9.60
N LEU A 160 -22.65 15.54 -10.91
CA LEU A 160 -21.63 15.73 -11.94
C LEU A 160 -21.47 17.22 -12.26
N SER A 161 -20.31 17.64 -12.75
CA SER A 161 -20.06 19.04 -13.13
C SER A 161 -20.98 19.57 -14.24
N GLY A 162 -21.69 18.68 -14.96
CA GLY A 162 -22.72 19.06 -15.94
C GLY A 162 -24.09 19.36 -15.33
N GLY A 163 -24.24 19.28 -14.00
CA GLY A 163 -25.50 19.49 -13.27
C GLY A 163 -26.38 18.24 -13.10
N GLU A 164 -26.07 17.16 -13.83
CA GLU A 164 -26.72 15.85 -13.66
C GLU A 164 -26.45 15.28 -12.26
N THR A 165 -27.45 14.62 -11.68
CA THR A 165 -27.34 13.93 -10.40
C THR A 165 -27.62 12.45 -10.59
N CYS A 166 -26.65 11.61 -10.23
CA CYS A 166 -26.77 10.15 -10.26
C CYS A 166 -27.09 9.65 -8.85
N ARG A 167 -28.25 9.02 -8.65
CA ARG A 167 -28.68 8.47 -7.36
C ARG A 167 -28.14 7.06 -7.16
N ALA A 168 -27.78 6.74 -5.92
CA ALA A 168 -27.33 5.41 -5.51
C ALA A 168 -27.57 5.20 -4.01
N ASP A 169 -27.82 3.96 -3.61
CA ASP A 169 -27.98 3.59 -2.20
C ASP A 169 -26.64 3.55 -1.45
N ILE A 170 -25.56 3.26 -2.19
CA ILE A 170 -24.20 3.15 -1.66
C ILE A 170 -23.25 3.93 -2.57
N ILE A 171 -22.41 4.76 -1.96
CA ILE A 171 -21.39 5.55 -2.63
C ILE A 171 -20.03 5.12 -2.09
N VAL A 172 -19.16 4.69 -3.00
CA VAL A 172 -17.77 4.34 -2.69
C VAL A 172 -16.87 5.31 -3.43
N SER A 173 -16.20 6.21 -2.69
CA SER A 173 -15.20 7.10 -3.29
C SER A 173 -13.85 6.41 -3.31
N ASN A 174 -13.31 6.19 -4.51
CA ASN A 174 -11.92 5.80 -4.73
C ASN A 174 -11.04 7.00 -5.14
N ALA A 175 -11.54 8.23 -4.97
CA ALA A 175 -10.71 9.43 -5.12
C ALA A 175 -9.78 9.58 -3.91
N ASP A 176 -8.79 10.47 -4.03
CA ASP A 176 -7.97 10.86 -2.87
C ASP A 176 -8.86 11.26 -1.68
N LEU A 177 -8.51 10.79 -0.48
CA LEU A 177 -9.35 10.99 0.70
C LEU A 177 -9.45 12.48 1.06
N ALA A 178 -8.36 13.24 0.96
CA ALA A 178 -8.39 14.67 1.22
C ALA A 178 -9.26 15.39 0.18
N PHE A 179 -9.21 14.98 -1.09
CA PHE A 179 -10.12 15.49 -2.12
C PHE A 179 -11.59 15.17 -1.83
N THR A 180 -11.90 13.93 -1.47
CA THR A 180 -13.27 13.51 -1.12
C THR A 180 -13.81 14.33 0.05
N GLU A 181 -13.05 14.42 1.14
CA GLU A 181 -13.41 15.16 2.34
C GLU A 181 -13.58 16.66 2.04
N THR A 182 -12.59 17.29 1.40
CA THR A 182 -12.53 18.77 1.34
C THR A 182 -13.20 19.38 0.11
N LYS A 183 -13.45 18.59 -0.94
CA LYS A 183 -14.03 19.08 -2.21
C LYS A 183 -15.37 18.46 -2.54
N LEU A 184 -15.58 17.18 -2.25
CA LEU A 184 -16.82 16.49 -2.62
C LEU A 184 -17.88 16.54 -1.52
N LEU A 185 -17.50 16.80 -0.27
CA LEU A 185 -18.41 16.87 0.88
C LEU A 185 -18.54 18.28 1.43
N SER A 186 -19.75 18.64 1.89
CA SER A 186 -19.94 19.85 2.69
C SER A 186 -19.25 19.71 4.04
N SER A 187 -18.86 20.85 4.63
CA SER A 187 -18.04 20.88 5.85
C SER A 187 -18.64 20.15 7.05
N GLU A 188 -19.97 20.01 7.09
CA GLU A 188 -20.67 19.32 8.18
C GLU A 188 -20.54 17.79 8.13
N TYR A 189 -20.24 17.24 6.96
CA TYR A 189 -20.07 15.79 6.75
C TYR A 189 -18.60 15.36 6.65
N GLN A 190 -17.67 16.27 6.90
CA GLN A 190 -16.24 15.98 6.89
C GLN A 190 -15.81 15.29 8.18
N THR A 191 -15.17 14.12 8.06
CA THR A 191 -14.45 13.51 9.18
C THR A 191 -13.10 14.19 9.38
N TYR A 192 -12.46 14.57 8.27
CA TYR A 192 -11.13 15.18 8.26
C TYR A 192 -11.14 16.54 7.54
N PRO A 193 -11.38 17.64 8.27
CA PRO A 193 -11.42 18.96 7.67
C PRO A 193 -10.03 19.42 7.19
N GLN A 194 -9.97 20.47 6.37
CA GLN A 194 -8.73 20.98 5.78
C GLN A 194 -7.57 21.14 6.79
N LYS A 195 -7.85 21.63 8.02
CA LYS A 195 -6.85 21.79 9.09
C LYS A 195 -6.12 20.49 9.50
N TYR A 196 -6.76 19.34 9.32
CA TYR A 196 -6.14 18.03 9.54
C TYR A 196 -5.09 17.75 8.45
N TRP A 197 -5.40 18.06 7.20
CA TRP A 197 -4.53 17.83 6.06
C TRP A 197 -3.36 18.80 5.98
N ASP A 198 -3.54 20.05 6.42
CA ASP A 198 -2.48 21.08 6.43
C ASP A 198 -1.25 20.68 7.27
N LYS A 199 -1.40 19.73 8.20
CA LYS A 199 -0.33 19.22 9.07
C LYS A 199 0.33 17.95 8.52
N ARG A 200 -0.12 17.45 7.37
CA ARG A 200 0.34 16.18 6.79
C ARG A 200 1.22 16.45 5.59
N GLN A 201 2.25 15.64 5.47
CA GLN A 201 3.13 15.66 4.32
C GLN A 201 2.62 14.62 3.32
N PRO A 202 2.26 15.03 2.09
CA PRO A 202 1.96 14.05 1.04
C PRO A 202 3.22 13.25 0.69
N GLY A 203 3.01 12.02 0.20
CA GLY A 203 4.10 11.18 -0.28
C GLY A 203 4.88 11.84 -1.43
N PRO A 204 6.12 11.39 -1.69
CA PRO A 204 6.90 11.89 -2.80
C PRO A 204 6.19 11.63 -4.14
N VAL A 205 6.43 12.53 -5.10
CA VAL A 205 5.98 12.38 -6.49
C VAL A 205 7.14 11.96 -7.38
N ALA A 206 6.83 11.31 -8.50
CA ALA A 206 7.82 10.88 -9.48
C ALA A 206 7.84 11.80 -10.70
N LEU A 207 9.04 12.12 -11.22
CA LEU A 207 9.21 12.67 -12.56
C LEU A 207 9.33 11.49 -13.54
N LEU A 208 8.33 11.31 -14.39
CA LEU A 208 8.34 10.29 -15.43
C LEU A 208 8.79 10.92 -16.76
N VAL A 209 9.88 10.42 -17.33
CA VAL A 209 10.38 10.82 -18.64
C VAL A 209 10.29 9.62 -19.58
N SER A 210 9.47 9.73 -20.63
CA SER A 210 9.30 8.68 -21.64
C SER A 210 10.08 9.05 -22.90
N LEU A 211 11.21 8.38 -23.14
CA LEU A 211 11.97 8.47 -24.39
C LEU A 211 11.72 7.21 -25.23
N GLY A 212 11.12 7.37 -26.41
CA GLY A 212 11.16 6.35 -27.45
C GLY A 212 12.51 6.42 -28.16
N ILE A 213 13.20 5.28 -28.25
CA ILE A 213 14.49 5.12 -28.96
C ILE A 213 14.28 4.16 -30.12
#